data_AF-A0A953HIP2-F1
#
_entry.id   AF-A0A953HIP2-F1
#
_cell.length_a   1.000
_cell.length_b   1.000
_cell.length_c   1.000
_cell.angle_alpha   90.00
_cell.angle_beta   90.00
_cell.angle_gamma   90.00
#
_symmetry.space_group_name_H-M   'P 1'
#
loop_
_entity.id
_entity.type
_entity.pdbx_description
1 polymer ?
#
loop_
_entity_poly.entity_id
_entity_poly.type
_entity_poly.pdbx_seq_one_letter_code
_entity_poly.pdbx_strand_id
1 'polypeptide(L)'
;MGDDVWRDRFLGLCDEVASWSEDRDFKVGAVVVGPGHEIRATGYNGLPRGVSSADDRRFDRASGEKFFWIEHAERNAIYNAARAGTALAGCMIYVNRFPCADCARAIIQSGIVCVECPPKPRNDGKLDHSFDVSETMLREAGISVLTLDEPLAHKN
;
A
#
# COMPACT_ATOMS: atom_id res chain seq x y z
N MET A 1 -18.72 -17.80 -5.51
CA MET A 1 -17.52 -17.21 -6.13
C MET A 1 -16.45 -17.23 -5.06
N GLY A 2 -15.34 -17.91 -5.28
CA GLY A 2 -14.27 -18.02 -4.27
C GLY A 2 -13.56 -16.69 -4.06
N ASP A 3 -12.94 -16.55 -2.89
CA ASP A 3 -12.19 -15.36 -2.48
C ASP A 3 -11.06 -14.99 -3.46
N ASP A 4 -10.52 -15.98 -4.20
CA ASP A 4 -9.53 -15.76 -5.26
C ASP A 4 -9.99 -14.77 -6.35
N VAL A 5 -11.28 -14.78 -6.72
CA VAL A 5 -11.81 -13.86 -7.74
C VAL A 5 -11.79 -12.41 -7.26
N TRP A 6 -12.06 -12.19 -5.97
CA TRP A 6 -12.03 -10.85 -5.40
C TRP A 6 -10.60 -10.34 -5.26
N ARG A 7 -9.69 -11.21 -4.80
CA ARG A 7 -8.27 -10.91 -4.74
C ARG A 7 -7.74 -10.42 -6.09
N ASP A 8 -7.94 -11.20 -7.16
CA ASP A 8 -7.40 -10.88 -8.49
C ASP A 8 -7.97 -9.54 -9.01
N ARG A 9 -9.25 -9.28 -8.75
CA ARG A 9 -9.90 -8.00 -9.12
C ARG A 9 -9.32 -6.81 -8.36
N PHE A 10 -9.12 -6.93 -7.05
CA PHE A 10 -8.58 -5.82 -6.26
C PHE A 10 -7.10 -5.57 -6.51
N LEU A 11 -6.31 -6.62 -6.79
CA LEU A 11 -4.92 -6.46 -7.23
C LEU A 11 -4.84 -5.84 -8.63
N GLY A 12 -5.68 -6.28 -9.57
CA GLY A 12 -5.79 -5.62 -10.88
C GLY A 12 -6.21 -4.15 -10.76
N LEU A 13 -7.08 -3.82 -9.80
CA LEU A 13 -7.42 -2.43 -9.49
C LEU A 13 -6.25 -1.66 -8.85
N CYS A 14 -5.41 -2.30 -8.03
CA CYS A 14 -4.19 -1.67 -7.53
C CYS A 14 -3.28 -1.25 -8.69
N ASP A 15 -3.10 -2.11 -9.69
CA ASP A 15 -2.27 -1.79 -10.86
C ASP A 15 -2.87 -0.67 -11.72
N GLU A 16 -4.20 -0.65 -11.89
CA GLU A 16 -4.88 0.45 -12.58
C GLU A 16 -4.68 1.78 -11.83
N VAL A 17 -4.88 1.79 -10.51
CA VAL A 17 -4.67 2.99 -9.68
C VAL A 17 -3.19 3.41 -9.69
N ALA A 18 -2.27 2.45 -9.70
CA ALA A 18 -0.82 2.71 -9.78
C ALA A 18 -0.43 3.45 -11.08
N SER A 19 -1.16 3.23 -12.18
CA SER A 19 -0.91 3.89 -13.47
C SER A 19 -1.03 5.42 -13.40
N TRP A 20 -1.75 5.95 -12.40
CA TRP A 20 -1.95 7.39 -12.19
C TRP A 20 -0.77 8.07 -11.48
N SER A 21 0.18 7.29 -10.95
CA SER A 21 1.38 7.81 -10.31
C SER A 21 2.24 8.60 -11.30
N GLU A 22 2.83 9.72 -10.85
CA GLU A 22 3.83 10.48 -11.60
C GLU A 22 5.27 9.95 -11.37
N ASP A 23 5.45 9.02 -10.43
CA ASP A 23 6.76 8.47 -10.04
C ASP A 23 7.40 7.66 -11.17
N ARG A 24 8.67 7.93 -11.49
CA ARG A 24 9.38 7.33 -12.64
C ARG A 24 10.07 6.02 -12.30
N ASP A 25 10.27 5.70 -11.03
CA ASP A 25 10.97 4.48 -10.61
C ASP A 25 10.00 3.32 -10.33
N PHE A 26 8.93 3.59 -9.59
CA PHE A 26 7.98 2.58 -9.13
C PHE A 26 6.56 3.12 -9.21
N LYS A 27 5.65 2.32 -9.78
CA LYS A 27 4.21 2.61 -9.81
C LYS A 27 3.54 1.72 -8.77
N VAL A 28 3.10 2.32 -7.66
CA VAL A 28 2.48 1.61 -6.55
C VAL A 28 1.05 2.09 -6.40
N GLY A 29 0.13 1.14 -6.27
CA GLY A 29 -1.28 1.38 -6.02
C GLY A 29 -1.77 0.57 -4.84
N ALA A 30 -2.72 1.14 -4.11
CA ALA A 30 -3.34 0.54 -2.94
C ALA A 30 -4.85 0.72 -2.98
N VAL A 31 -5.57 -0.32 -2.57
CA VAL A 31 -7.03 -0.36 -2.49
C VAL A 31 -7.42 -0.88 -1.11
N VAL A 32 -8.15 -0.08 -0.35
CA VAL A 32 -8.71 -0.49 0.94
C VAL A 32 -10.14 -0.92 0.74
N VAL A 33 -10.48 -2.12 1.19
CA VAL A 33 -11.82 -2.70 1.09
C VAL A 33 -12.38 -3.03 2.46
N GLY A 34 -13.68 -2.88 2.61
CA GLY A 34 -14.37 -3.30 3.83
C GLY A 34 -14.77 -4.78 3.79
N PRO A 35 -15.36 -5.29 4.89
CA PRO A 35 -15.71 -6.70 5.03
C PRO A 35 -16.73 -7.22 4.01
N GLY A 36 -17.49 -6.34 3.36
CA GLY A 36 -18.43 -6.68 2.30
C GLY A 36 -17.86 -6.54 0.88
N HIS A 37 -16.53 -6.43 0.75
CA HIS A 37 -15.82 -6.16 -0.51
C HIS A 37 -16.15 -4.79 -1.14
N GLU A 38 -16.70 -3.85 -0.37
CA GLU A 38 -16.88 -2.47 -0.80
C GLU A 38 -15.55 -1.71 -0.74
N ILE A 39 -15.21 -0.99 -1.81
CA ILE A 39 -14.03 -0.14 -1.84
C ILE A 39 -14.26 1.05 -0.90
N ARG A 40 -13.37 1.20 0.09
CA ARG A 40 -13.41 2.29 1.08
C ARG A 40 -12.52 3.46 0.68
N ALA A 41 -11.36 3.16 0.13
CA ALA A 41 -10.43 4.16 -0.38
C ALA A 41 -9.45 3.55 -1.37
N THR A 42 -8.88 4.39 -2.22
CA THR A 42 -7.76 4.03 -3.10
C THR A 42 -6.65 5.06 -2.94
N GLY A 43 -5.43 4.68 -3.30
CA GLY A 43 -4.28 5.56 -3.31
C GLY A 43 -3.21 5.06 -4.26
N TYR A 44 -2.41 5.99 -4.79
CA TYR A 44 -1.21 5.71 -5.56
C TYR A 44 -0.05 6.54 -5.00
N ASN A 45 1.19 6.14 -5.26
CA ASN A 45 2.34 6.92 -4.84
C ASN A 45 2.51 8.16 -5.70
N GLY A 46 2.74 9.33 -5.09
CA GLY A 46 2.85 10.58 -5.84
C GLY A 46 3.04 11.80 -4.95
N LEU A 47 3.11 12.97 -5.58
CA LEU A 47 3.22 14.23 -4.86
C LEU A 47 1.95 14.51 -4.05
N PRO A 48 2.07 15.16 -2.87
CA PRO A 48 0.92 15.62 -2.11
C PRO A 48 0.01 16.55 -2.93
N ARG A 49 -1.27 16.57 -2.59
CA ARG A 49 -2.27 17.40 -3.26
C ARG A 49 -1.86 18.87 -3.29
N GLY A 50 -1.88 19.45 -4.48
CA GLY A 50 -1.53 20.87 -4.70
C GLY A 50 -0.02 21.15 -4.79
N VAL A 51 0.83 20.14 -4.62
CA VAL A 51 2.27 20.27 -4.88
C VAL A 51 2.51 20.08 -6.38
N SER A 52 3.17 21.07 -7.01
CA SER A 52 3.43 21.06 -8.45
C SER A 52 4.45 19.99 -8.86
N SER A 53 4.23 19.32 -9.98
CA SER A 53 5.20 18.40 -10.61
C SER A 53 6.17 19.08 -11.59
N ALA A 54 6.17 20.42 -11.68
CA ALA A 54 7.02 21.15 -12.64
C ALA A 54 8.53 21.11 -12.32
N ASP A 55 8.92 20.89 -11.05
CA ASP A 55 10.34 20.72 -10.67
C ASP A 55 10.70 19.24 -10.64
N ASP A 56 11.35 18.78 -11.71
CA ASP A 56 11.77 17.39 -11.92
C ASP A 56 12.69 16.86 -10.82
N ARG A 57 13.41 17.73 -10.09
CA ARG A 57 14.30 17.30 -8.99
C ARG A 57 13.55 16.61 -7.87
N ARG A 58 12.25 16.88 -7.71
CA ARG A 58 11.38 16.22 -6.73
C ARG A 58 11.19 14.72 -6.99
N PHE A 59 11.51 14.25 -8.19
CA PHE A 59 11.44 12.84 -8.56
C PHE A 59 12.82 12.17 -8.58
N ASP A 60 13.88 12.89 -8.23
CA ASP A 60 15.24 12.35 -8.26
C ASP A 60 15.51 11.41 -7.07
N ARG A 61 15.54 10.11 -7.36
CA ARG A 61 15.87 9.06 -6.40
C ARG A 61 17.36 9.01 -6.08
N ALA A 62 18.24 9.33 -7.03
CA ALA A 62 19.68 9.15 -6.89
C ALA A 62 20.27 10.13 -5.88
N SER A 63 19.81 11.39 -5.86
CA SER A 63 20.15 12.36 -4.82
C SER A 63 19.44 12.10 -3.49
N GLY A 64 18.36 11.32 -3.51
CA GLY A 64 17.49 11.08 -2.35
C GLY A 64 16.43 12.15 -2.14
N GLU A 65 16.40 13.20 -2.97
CA GLU A 65 15.42 14.29 -2.88
C GLU A 65 13.99 13.76 -2.93
N LYS A 66 13.72 12.77 -3.80
CA LYS A 66 12.42 12.11 -3.96
C LYS A 66 11.76 11.69 -2.65
N PHE A 67 12.53 11.20 -1.68
CA PHE A 67 12.00 10.66 -0.42
C PHE A 67 11.37 11.74 0.48
N PHE A 68 11.64 13.02 0.21
CA PHE A 68 11.00 14.14 0.91
C PHE A 68 9.70 14.60 0.27
N TRP A 69 9.47 14.28 -1.00
CA TRP A 69 8.37 14.84 -1.80
C TRP A 69 7.28 13.84 -2.11
N ILE A 70 7.59 12.56 -2.28
CA ILE A 70 6.62 11.56 -2.70
C ILE A 70 6.01 10.85 -1.50
N GLU A 71 4.68 10.81 -1.47
CA GLU A 71 3.93 9.99 -0.54
C GLU A 71 3.62 8.61 -1.15
N HIS A 72 3.58 7.58 -0.31
CA HIS A 72 3.33 6.20 -0.68
C HIS A 72 1.83 5.91 -0.90
N ALA A 73 1.54 4.89 -1.70
CA ALA A 73 0.17 4.54 -2.09
C ALA A 73 -0.71 4.18 -0.88
N GLU A 74 -0.17 3.39 0.05
CA GLU A 74 -0.87 2.91 1.24
C GLU A 74 -1.27 4.08 2.14
N ARG A 75 -0.33 5.00 2.39
CA ARG A 75 -0.59 6.21 3.19
C ARG A 75 -1.54 7.15 2.47
N ASN A 76 -1.42 7.32 1.16
CA ASN A 76 -2.37 8.09 0.38
C ASN A 76 -3.79 7.50 0.45
N ALA A 77 -3.96 6.17 0.39
CA ALA A 77 -5.26 5.53 0.56
C ALA A 77 -5.86 5.83 1.95
N ILE A 78 -5.05 5.75 3.01
CA ILE A 78 -5.46 6.08 4.38
C ILE A 78 -5.82 7.58 4.51
N TYR A 79 -5.01 8.48 3.98
CA TYR A 79 -5.30 9.92 4.01
C TYR A 79 -6.55 10.27 3.20
N ASN A 80 -6.80 9.56 2.10
CA ASN A 80 -8.02 9.74 1.30
C ASN A 80 -9.25 9.35 2.11
N ALA A 81 -9.19 8.23 2.83
CA ALA A 81 -10.25 7.84 3.74
C ALA A 81 -10.44 8.86 4.87
N ALA A 82 -9.36 9.29 5.53
CA ALA A 82 -9.40 10.27 6.61
C ALA A 82 -10.01 11.60 6.16
N ARG A 83 -9.60 12.10 4.98
CA ARG A 83 -10.15 13.32 4.37
C ARG A 83 -11.63 13.19 4.03
N ALA A 84 -12.08 12.01 3.61
CA ALA A 84 -13.48 11.73 3.29
C ALA A 84 -14.35 11.43 4.51
N GLY A 85 -13.76 11.24 5.70
CA GLY A 85 -14.48 10.79 6.90
C GLY A 85 -14.84 9.30 6.87
N THR A 86 -14.14 8.49 6.06
CA THR A 86 -14.37 7.04 5.94
C THR A 86 -13.53 6.29 6.97
N ALA A 87 -14.19 5.54 7.86
CA ALA A 87 -13.51 4.66 8.81
C ALA A 87 -12.86 3.45 8.10
N LEU A 88 -11.64 3.11 8.52
CA LEU A 88 -10.87 1.97 7.98
C LEU A 88 -10.69 0.81 8.98
N ALA A 89 -11.22 0.95 10.21
CA ALA A 89 -11.14 -0.09 11.21
C ALA A 89 -11.81 -1.39 10.72
N GLY A 90 -11.11 -2.51 10.82
CA GLY A 90 -11.57 -3.83 10.35
C GLY A 90 -11.49 -4.03 8.82
N CYS A 91 -10.93 -3.07 8.08
CA CYS A 91 -10.76 -3.19 6.63
C CYS A 91 -9.52 -4.03 6.27
N MET A 92 -9.44 -4.42 5.01
CA MET A 92 -8.28 -5.03 4.35
C MET A 92 -7.67 -4.05 3.35
N ILE A 93 -6.35 -4.04 3.19
CA ILE A 93 -5.66 -3.28 2.14
C ILE A 93 -4.95 -4.22 1.17
N TYR A 94 -5.24 -4.04 -0.11
CA TYR A 94 -4.51 -4.62 -1.23
C TYR A 94 -3.46 -3.61 -1.69
N VAL A 95 -2.24 -4.07 -1.96
CA VAL A 95 -1.16 -3.23 -2.48
C VAL A 95 -0.25 -4.04 -3.39
N ASN A 96 0.15 -3.47 -4.52
CA ASN A 96 0.99 -4.16 -5.51
C ASN A 96 2.50 -4.14 -5.18
N ARG A 97 2.88 -3.76 -3.96
CA ARG A 97 4.24 -3.81 -3.43
C ARG A 97 4.22 -3.98 -1.91
N PHE A 98 5.16 -4.74 -1.36
CA PHE A 98 5.25 -4.93 0.09
C PHE A 98 5.41 -3.58 0.83
N PRO A 99 4.66 -3.34 1.92
CA PRO A 99 4.66 -2.04 2.60
C PRO A 99 5.96 -1.78 3.36
N CYS A 100 6.47 -0.55 3.30
CA CYS A 100 7.61 -0.13 4.12
C CYS A 100 7.21 0.10 5.59
N ALA A 101 8.19 0.28 6.49
CA ALA A 101 7.94 0.49 7.92
C ALA A 101 6.96 1.63 8.21
N ASP A 102 7.06 2.74 7.46
CA ASP A 102 6.19 3.90 7.65
C ASP A 102 4.74 3.60 7.22
N CYS A 103 4.55 2.83 6.14
CA CYS A 103 3.23 2.37 5.72
C CYS A 103 2.65 1.37 6.72
N ALA A 104 3.45 0.43 7.24
CA ALA A 104 3.01 -0.50 8.28
C ALA A 104 2.51 0.24 9.53
N ARG A 105 3.22 1.27 10.01
CA ARG A 105 2.73 2.09 11.13
C ARG A 105 1.38 2.73 10.82
N ALA A 106 1.19 3.26 9.61
CA ALA A 106 -0.09 3.85 9.21
C ALA A 106 -1.23 2.81 9.13
N ILE A 107 -0.95 1.64 8.54
CA ILE A 107 -1.89 0.52 8.44
C ILE A 107 -2.36 0.11 9.84
N ILE A 108 -1.42 -0.16 10.76
CA ILE A 108 -1.70 -0.55 12.14
C ILE A 108 -2.55 0.53 12.85
N GLN A 109 -2.11 1.79 12.80
CA GLN A 109 -2.80 2.89 13.50
C GLN A 109 -4.17 3.23 12.90
N SER A 110 -4.42 2.88 11.63
CA SER A 110 -5.71 3.09 10.97
C SER A 110 -6.75 2.00 11.27
N GLY A 111 -6.34 0.91 11.95
CA GLY A 111 -7.20 -0.20 12.31
C GLY A 111 -7.47 -1.20 11.18
N ILE A 112 -6.72 -1.12 10.08
CA ILE A 112 -6.72 -2.15 9.02
C ILE A 112 -6.15 -3.44 9.62
N VAL A 113 -6.78 -4.58 9.34
CA VAL A 113 -6.47 -5.88 9.99
C VAL A 113 -5.80 -6.88 9.07
N CYS A 114 -5.77 -6.62 7.76
CA CYS A 114 -5.17 -7.49 6.78
C CYS A 114 -4.50 -6.69 5.65
N VAL A 115 -3.33 -7.15 5.22
CA VAL A 115 -2.57 -6.63 4.08
C VAL A 115 -2.39 -7.77 3.08
N GLU A 116 -2.83 -7.57 1.85
CA GLU A 116 -2.57 -8.49 0.75
C GLU A 116 -1.62 -7.85 -0.26
N CYS A 117 -0.46 -8.47 -0.46
CA CYS A 117 0.63 -7.90 -1.26
C CYS A 117 1.60 -8.96 -1.83
N PRO A 118 2.42 -8.61 -2.82
CA PRO A 118 3.55 -9.45 -3.21
C PRO A 118 4.54 -9.68 -2.05
N PRO A 119 5.35 -10.74 -2.11
CA PRO A 119 6.39 -10.97 -1.12
C PRO A 119 7.37 -9.79 -1.01
N LYS A 120 8.02 -9.69 0.14
CA LYS A 120 9.08 -8.70 0.41
C LYS A 120 10.13 -8.73 -0.72
N PRO A 121 10.44 -7.58 -1.35
CA PRO A 121 11.54 -7.49 -2.31
C PRO A 121 12.87 -7.97 -1.71
N ARG A 122 13.70 -8.62 -2.52
CA ARG A 122 15.06 -9.01 -2.10
C ARG A 122 16.07 -8.05 -2.73
N ASN A 123 17.03 -7.58 -1.95
CA ASN A 123 18.14 -6.72 -2.39
C ASN A 123 17.69 -5.33 -2.90
N ASP A 124 16.75 -4.68 -2.20
CA ASP A 124 16.32 -3.30 -2.49
C ASP A 124 17.24 -2.26 -1.79
N GLY A 125 18.35 -2.73 -1.21
CA GLY A 125 19.44 -1.92 -0.67
C GLY A 125 19.06 -1.27 0.65
N LYS A 126 19.06 0.07 0.71
CA LYS A 126 18.73 0.80 1.96
C LYS A 126 17.30 0.54 2.46
N LEU A 127 16.41 0.05 1.60
CA LEU A 127 15.02 -0.25 1.95
C LEU A 127 14.84 -1.62 2.62
N ASP A 128 15.80 -2.54 2.52
CA ASP A 128 15.68 -3.90 3.06
C ASP A 128 15.36 -3.88 4.56
N HIS A 129 16.08 -3.06 5.33
CA HIS A 129 15.81 -2.89 6.76
C HIS A 129 14.41 -2.35 7.04
N SER A 130 13.89 -1.46 6.20
CA SER A 130 12.52 -0.92 6.35
C SER A 130 11.47 -2.01 6.18
N PHE A 131 11.68 -2.94 5.25
CA PHE A 131 10.78 -4.07 5.05
C PHE A 131 10.87 -5.10 6.18
N ASP A 132 12.06 -5.36 6.74
CA ASP A 132 12.22 -6.24 7.91
C ASP A 132 11.51 -5.70 9.16
N VAL A 133 11.63 -4.38 9.39
CA VAL A 133 10.93 -3.70 10.49
C VAL A 133 9.42 -3.69 10.24
N SER A 134 8.99 -3.46 8.99
CA SER A 134 7.58 -3.55 8.59
C SER A 134 6.97 -4.91 8.90
N GLU A 135 7.61 -6.00 8.46
CA GLU A 135 7.18 -7.38 8.71
C GLU A 135 7.10 -7.68 10.22
N THR A 136 8.08 -7.22 11.00
CA THR A 136 8.08 -7.36 12.46
C THR A 136 6.90 -6.64 13.10
N MET A 137 6.66 -5.37 12.75
CA MET A 137 5.55 -4.58 13.29
C MET A 137 4.19 -5.16 12.91
N LEU A 138 4.00 -5.56 11.65
CA LEU A 138 2.74 -6.16 11.19
C LEU A 138 2.43 -7.45 11.95
N ARG A 139 3.44 -8.31 12.13
CA ARG A 139 3.33 -9.55 12.91
C ARG A 139 3.00 -9.27 14.37
N GLU A 140 3.73 -8.37 15.03
CA GLU A 140 3.52 -8.05 16.45
C GLU A 140 2.17 -7.38 16.73
N ALA A 141 1.67 -6.58 15.78
CA ALA A 141 0.35 -5.97 15.86
C ALA A 141 -0.80 -6.92 15.50
N GLY A 142 -0.51 -8.17 15.10
CA GLY A 142 -1.53 -9.15 14.72
C GLY A 142 -2.20 -8.86 13.38
N ILE A 143 -1.54 -8.12 12.48
CA ILE A 143 -2.04 -7.87 11.13
C ILE A 143 -1.79 -9.12 10.28
N SER A 144 -2.84 -9.63 9.64
CA SER A 144 -2.70 -10.74 8.70
C SER A 144 -2.00 -10.26 7.43
N VAL A 145 -0.92 -10.92 7.02
CA VAL A 145 -0.23 -10.60 5.76
C VAL A 145 -0.41 -11.79 4.82
N LEU A 146 -1.14 -11.58 3.73
CA LEU A 146 -1.36 -12.57 2.68
C LEU A 146 -0.44 -12.26 1.52
N THR A 147 0.41 -13.22 1.15
CA THR A 147 1.32 -13.08 0.02
C THR A 147 0.83 -13.87 -1.19
N LEU A 148 1.06 -13.35 -2.39
CA LEU A 148 0.58 -13.95 -3.65
C LEU A 148 1.13 -15.37 -3.92
N ASP A 149 2.19 -15.78 -3.22
CA ASP A 149 2.79 -17.11 -3.33
C ASP A 149 2.12 -18.14 -2.40
N GLU A 150 1.24 -17.71 -1.49
CA GLU A 150 0.52 -18.58 -0.57
C GLU A 150 -0.94 -18.77 -1.05
N PRO A 151 -1.42 -20.03 -1.18
CA PRO A 151 -2.83 -20.27 -1.46
C PRO A 151 -3.69 -19.69 -0.33
N LEU A 152 -4.80 -19.04 -0.67
CA LEU A 152 -5.78 -18.60 0.33
C LEU A 152 -6.17 -19.83 1.15
N ALA A 153 -5.90 -19.80 2.47
CA ALA A 153 -6.31 -20.86 3.36
C ALA A 153 -7.84 -20.93 3.33
N HIS A 154 -8.39 -21.89 2.58
CA HIS A 154 -9.83 -22.15 2.55
C HIS A 154 -10.27 -22.47 3.98
N LYS A 155 -10.91 -21.51 4.66
CA LYS A 155 -11.66 -21.79 5.87
C LYS A 155 -12.94 -22.50 5.43
N ASN A 156 -12.94 -23.82 5.62
CA ASN A 156 -14.13 -24.68 5.48
C ASN A 156 -15.27 -24.20 6.38
#